data_AF-A0A7X2NXU9-F1
#
_entry.id   AF-A0A7X2NXU9-F1
#
_cell.length_a   1.000
_cell.length_b   1.000
_cell.length_c   1.000
_cell.angle_alpha   90.00
_cell.angle_beta   90.00
_cell.angle_gamma   90.00
#
_symmetry.space_group_name_H-M   'P 1'
#
loop_
_entity.id
_entity.type
_entity.pdbx_description
1 polymer ?
#
loop_
_entity_poly.entity_id
_entity_poly.type
_entity_poly.pdbx_seq_one_letter_code
_entity_poly.pdbx_strand_id
1 'polypeptide(L)' 'MKRENRDTLHAAEGGDMAGGGWGDDFVFGGGGSDTLMGGLCHDTVRDGGGNVTLYLGMGDD' A
#
# COMPACT_ATOMS: atom_id res chain seq x y z
N MET A 1 -8.29 -8.16 20.66
CA MET A 1 -7.00 -7.51 20.35
C MET A 1 -6.50 -8.09 19.04
N LYS A 2 -6.81 -7.46 17.89
CA LYS A 2 -6.20 -7.86 16.63
C LYS A 2 -4.81 -7.23 16.59
N ARG A 3 -3.79 -8.07 16.37
CA ARG A 3 -2.38 -7.68 16.38
C ARG A 3 -2.14 -6.68 15.27
N GLU A 4 -1.30 -5.70 15.56
CA GLU A 4 -0.45 -4.95 14.64
C GLU A 4 0.09 -5.93 13.58
N ASN A 5 -0.58 -6.04 12.43
CA ASN A 5 -0.05 -6.78 11.30
C ASN A 5 0.70 -5.75 10.47
N ARG A 6 1.99 -5.98 10.26
CA ARG A 6 2.83 -5.14 9.43
C ARG A 6 3.26 -6.01 8.28
N ASP A 7 2.61 -5.83 7.15
CA ASP A 7 2.93 -6.51 5.91
C ASP A 7 3.87 -5.63 5.08
N THR A 8 4.69 -6.27 4.25
CA THR A 8 5.50 -5.58 3.25
C THR A 8 5.15 -6.15 1.89
N LEU A 9 4.52 -5.34 1.05
CA LEU A 9 4.13 -5.70 -0.31
C LEU A 9 5.07 -5.03 -1.31
N HIS A 10 5.55 -5.80 -2.28
CA HIS A 10 6.32 -5.31 -3.42
C HIS A 10 5.61 -5.75 -4.71
N ALA A 11 5.08 -4.78 -5.44
CA ALA A 11 4.65 -4.92 -6.82
C ALA A 11 5.85 -4.84 -7.78
N ALA A 12 5.64 -5.34 -9.00
CA ALA A 12 6.68 -5.51 -10.00
C ALA A 12 6.71 -4.30 -10.95
N GLU A 13 7.31 -4.45 -12.13
CA GLU A 13 7.06 -3.47 -13.20
C GLU A 13 5.73 -3.79 -13.88
N GLY A 14 4.90 -2.78 -14.13
CA GLY A 14 3.59 -2.95 -14.74
C GLY A 14 2.54 -2.07 -14.08
N GLY A 15 1.27 -2.29 -14.43
CA GLY A 15 0.16 -1.71 -13.68
C GLY A 15 -0.31 -2.74 -12.66
N ASP A 16 0.10 -2.59 -11.41
CA ASP A 16 -0.16 -3.56 -10.35
C ASP A 16 -1.31 -3.13 -9.42
N MET A 17 -1.90 -4.12 -8.73
CA MET A 17 -2.88 -3.87 -7.67
C MET A 17 -2.43 -4.56 -6.39
N ALA A 18 -2.19 -3.79 -5.32
CA ALA A 18 -1.69 -4.28 -4.04
C ALA A 18 -2.47 -3.68 -2.86
N GLY A 19 -2.66 -4.46 -1.79
CA GLY A 19 -3.41 -4.04 -0.59
C GLY A 19 -2.76 -4.55 0.71
N GLY A 20 -2.43 -3.66 1.65
CA GLY A 20 -1.84 -4.00 2.95
C GLY A 20 -2.83 -4.65 3.92
N GLY A 21 -4.00 -4.04 4.09
CA GLY A 21 -5.10 -4.65 4.84
C GLY A 21 -5.34 -4.00 6.20
N TRP A 22 -5.06 -4.69 7.31
CA TRP A 22 -5.23 -4.13 8.66
C TRP A 22 -3.87 -4.05 9.33
N GLY A 23 -3.50 -2.87 9.83
CA GLY A 23 -2.27 -2.63 10.56
C GLY A 23 -1.33 -1.70 9.79
N ASP A 24 -0.10 -1.54 10.25
CA ASP A 24 0.83 -0.58 9.68
C ASP A 24 1.63 -1.23 8.55
N ASP A 25 1.21 -1.05 7.30
CA ASP A 25 1.77 -1.76 6.16
C ASP A 25 2.78 -0.93 5.34
N PHE A 26 3.71 -1.62 4.68
CA PHE A 26 4.64 -1.02 3.71
C PHE A 26 4.32 -1.53 2.30
N VAL A 27 3.84 -0.68 1.41
CA VAL A 27 3.48 -1.06 0.03
C VAL A 27 4.39 -0.37 -0.97
N PHE A 28 5.07 -1.15 -1.81
CA PHE A 28 5.95 -0.67 -2.87
C PHE A 28 5.35 -0.98 -4.23
N GLY A 29 5.04 0.03 -5.03
CA GLY A 29 4.34 -0.11 -6.32
C GLY A 29 5.21 -0.66 -7.45
N GLY A 30 6.53 -0.47 -7.38
CA GLY A 30 7.36 -0.65 -8.57
C GLY A 30 7.08 0.43 -9.62
N GLY A 31 7.45 0.20 -10.88
CA GLY A 31 7.30 1.19 -11.95
C GLY A 31 6.06 0.92 -12.79
N GLY A 32 5.27 1.97 -13.07
CA GLY A 32 4.07 1.88 -13.88
C GLY A 32 2.85 2.57 -13.24
N SER A 33 1.66 2.30 -13.76
CA SER A 33 0.43 2.93 -13.27
C SER A 33 -0.27 1.98 -12.29
N ASP A 34 0.03 2.14 -11.01
CA ASP A 34 -0.41 1.21 -9.97
C ASP A 34 -1.67 1.66 -9.23
N THR A 35 -2.40 0.70 -8.68
CA THR A 35 -3.47 0.91 -7.71
C THR A 35 -3.07 0.28 -6.38
N LEU A 36 -2.66 1.12 -5.42
CA LEU A 36 -2.14 0.66 -4.14
C LEU A 36 -3.13 1.03 -3.03
N MET A 37 -3.40 0.10 -2.13
CA MET A 37 -4.27 0.29 -0.98
C MET A 37 -3.46 0.04 0.30
N GLY A 38 -3.35 1.06 1.14
CA GLY A 38 -2.68 0.92 2.45
C GLY A 38 -3.49 -0.04 3.32
N GLY A 39 -4.77 0.29 3.53
CA GLY A 39 -5.58 -0.40 4.51
C GLY A 39 -5.95 0.52 5.66
N LEU A 40 -6.35 -0.05 6.80
CA LEU A 40 -6.62 0.71 8.02
C LEU A 40 -5.35 0.78 8.87
N CYS A 41 -5.17 1.89 9.60
CA CYS A 41 -3.96 2.25 10.39
C CYS A 41 -2.91 3.01 9.56
N HIS A 42 -1.66 3.08 10.03
CA HIS A 42 -0.65 3.96 9.44
C HIS A 42 0.18 3.23 8.39
N ASP A 43 -0.18 3.43 7.13
CA ASP A 43 0.49 2.80 6.01
C ASP A 43 1.54 3.70 5.36
N THR A 44 2.65 3.10 4.92
CA THR A 44 3.66 3.77 4.10
C THR A 44 3.62 3.19 2.70
N VAL A 45 3.24 4.00 1.72
CA VAL A 45 3.21 3.58 0.31
C VAL A 45 4.24 4.35 -0.51
N ARG A 46 4.99 3.62 -1.33
CA ARG A 46 6.01 4.18 -2.21
C ARG A 46 5.89 3.58 -3.61
N ASP A 47 5.48 4.40 -4.55
CA ASP A 47 5.53 4.06 -5.97
C ASP A 47 6.94 4.29 -6.53
N GLY A 48 7.38 3.40 -7.43
CA GLY A 48 8.64 3.52 -8.16
C GLY A 48 8.55 4.48 -9.35
N GLY A 49 7.41 5.13 -9.54
CA GLY A 49 7.14 6.16 -10.54
C GLY A 49 6.04 5.75 -11.53
N GLY A 50 5.15 6.70 -11.81
CA GLY A 50 4.02 6.57 -12.72
C GLY A 50 2.76 7.25 -12.16
N ASN A 51 1.61 7.04 -12.78
CA ASN A 51 0.35 7.56 -12.25
C ASN A 51 -0.22 6.54 -11.27
N VAL A 52 -0.11 6.81 -9.98
CA VAL A 52 -0.59 5.90 -8.93
C VAL A 52 -1.88 6.41 -8.30
N THR A 53 -2.83 5.51 -8.15
CA THR A 53 -4.03 5.73 -7.34
C THR A 53 -3.83 5.08 -5.98
N LEU A 54 -3.66 5.90 -4.95
CA LEU A 54 -3.44 5.46 -3.57
C LEU A 54 -4.72 5.58 -2.75
N TYR A 55 -5.16 4.47 -2.17
CA TYR A 55 -6.23 4.42 -1.18
C TYR A 55 -5.63 4.15 0.21
N LEU A 56 -5.34 5.22 0.95
CA LEU A 56 -5.12 5.12 2.39
C LEU A 56 -6.50 4.91 3.02
N GLY A 57 -6.71 3.78 3.70
CA GLY A 57 -7.96 3.58 4.43
C GLY A 57 -8.00 4.52 5.63
N MET A 58 -9.20 4.69 6.19
CA MET A 58 -9.42 5.54 7.36
C MET A 58 -8.66 5.01 8.59
N GLY A 59 -7.39 5.34 8.71
CA GLY A 59 -6.66 5.34 9.97
C GLY A 59 -6.64 6.77 10.46
N ASP A 60 -7.12 7.02 11.68
CA ASP A 60 -7.08 8.34 12.33
C ASP A 60 -5.64 8.87 12.34
N ASP A 61 -5.35 9.78 11.40
CA ASP A 61 -4.09 10.47 11.16
C ASP A 61 -3.78 11.57 12.19
#